data_AF-A0A969P688-F1
#
_entry.id   AF-A0A969P688-F1
#
_cell.length_a   1.000
_cell.length_b   1.000
_cell.length_c   1.000
_cell.angle_alpha   90.00
_cell.angle_beta   90.00
_cell.angle_gamma   90.00
#
_symmetry.space_group_name_H-M   'P 1'
#
loop_
_entity.id
_entity.type
_entity.pdbx_description
1 polymer ?
#
loop_
_entity_poly.entity_id
_entity_poly.type
_entity_poly.pdbx_seq_one_letter_code
_entity_poly.pdbx_strand_id
1 'polypeptide(L)'
;LHPFTASLNTLRQQLLPLAEPIKQRQIKLLGHAHLDMAWLWIVDETWKAAERTFKSVLSLQNDFPELIFCHSTPALYEWIEQHRPGLFAQIQQQVQAGKWEIVAGFWIEPDLNLISGESIVRQVLYGQRYVQEKFGEICAIAWVPDTFGFTWQLPQILKQGGVDYFVTQKLRWNDTTQFPYDLFHWQAPDSTQILSLMSAQIGEGIDPVKMATFAWEFEQKTGLQTALWLPGVGDHGGGPTRDMLEVARRWQRSPFFPQLEFGTAAEYLKGVRGQEIEGERRERANERKGETGNETGALQSKIQNLKSKISEPHSSLPIWNSELYLEFHRGCYTTHADQKHFNRQAENWLYQAELWASLAAISAGAPYPKAALEEAWKKTLFNQFHDILPGSSISQVFVDANYAWEDVQNASFHQGIDALNAIAHCINAPPPPRPDARLLVVFNALGWERTEVARVNFLDSPYKHQCWEICDLAGQPVFLQHSSKEYGADSAFLAEKCSGLRLSVLLDLPHRTHYGEL
;
A
#
# COMPACT_ATOMS: atom_id res chain seq x y z
N LEU A 1 16.55 -49.44 32.63
CA LEU A 1 15.96 -48.41 31.74
C LEU A 1 14.95 -49.09 30.83
N HIS A 2 13.75 -48.54 30.69
CA HIS A 2 12.72 -49.09 29.80
C HIS A 2 13.29 -49.20 28.36
N PRO A 3 13.00 -50.27 27.58
CA PRO A 3 13.57 -50.46 26.23
C PRO A 3 13.40 -49.26 25.30
N PHE A 4 12.28 -48.53 25.44
CA PHE A 4 12.02 -47.28 24.75
C PHE A 4 13.07 -46.19 25.04
N THR A 5 13.44 -45.99 26.31
CA THR A 5 14.44 -44.98 26.70
C THR A 5 15.83 -45.33 26.19
N ALA A 6 16.17 -46.62 26.17
CA ALA A 6 17.43 -47.09 25.59
C ALA A 6 17.49 -46.82 24.07
N SER A 7 16.39 -47.09 23.35
CA SER A 7 16.27 -46.79 21.93
C SER A 7 16.40 -45.28 21.64
N LEU A 8 15.71 -44.44 22.41
CA LEU A 8 15.81 -42.97 22.30
C LEU A 8 17.23 -42.46 22.55
N ASN A 9 17.93 -43.01 23.53
CA ASN A 9 19.31 -42.63 23.82
C ASN A 9 20.25 -43.01 22.68
N THR A 10 20.10 -44.21 22.11
CA THR A 10 20.88 -44.64 20.94
C THR A 10 20.64 -43.71 19.75
N LEU A 11 19.37 -43.41 19.43
CA LEU A 11 19.01 -42.48 18.36
C LEU A 11 19.62 -41.09 18.60
N ARG A 12 19.53 -40.57 19.83
CA ARG A 12 20.10 -39.28 20.20
C ARG A 12 21.61 -39.24 19.99
N GLN A 13 22.35 -40.29 20.37
CA GLN A 13 23.80 -40.36 20.18
C GLN A 13 24.18 -40.39 18.69
N GLN A 14 23.39 -41.10 17.87
CA GLN A 14 23.60 -41.13 16.42
C GLN A 14 23.36 -39.79 15.74
N LEU A 15 22.38 -39.00 16.23
CA LEU A 15 22.06 -37.69 15.67
C LEU A 15 22.95 -36.57 16.22
N LEU A 16 23.59 -36.75 17.38
CA LEU A 16 24.37 -35.71 18.07
C LEU A 16 25.40 -34.97 17.18
N PRO A 17 26.12 -35.63 16.25
CA PRO A 17 27.02 -34.94 15.33
C PRO A 17 26.36 -33.89 14.42
N LEU A 18 25.04 -33.96 14.22
CA LEU A 18 24.27 -32.98 13.44
C LEU A 18 23.97 -31.70 14.24
N ALA A 19 24.13 -31.72 15.57
CA ALA A 19 23.78 -30.60 16.43
C ALA A 19 24.58 -29.33 16.10
N GLU A 20 25.90 -29.44 15.95
CA GLU A 20 26.78 -28.30 15.64
C GLU A 20 26.41 -27.63 14.30
N PRO A 21 26.32 -28.35 13.16
CA PRO A 21 25.85 -27.75 11.90
C PRO A 21 24.46 -27.13 11.99
N ILE A 22 23.51 -27.75 12.72
CA ILE A 22 22.17 -27.19 12.89
C ILE A 22 22.23 -25.88 13.70
N LYS A 23 23.06 -25.83 14.73
CA LYS A 23 23.24 -24.65 15.59
C LYS A 23 23.99 -23.50 14.95
N GLN A 24 24.62 -23.70 13.78
CA GLN A 24 25.15 -22.59 12.98
C GLN A 24 24.05 -21.81 12.24
N ARG A 25 22.84 -22.35 12.12
CA ARG A 25 21.69 -21.69 11.50
C ARG A 25 20.84 -20.96 12.53
N GLN A 26 20.15 -19.94 12.06
CA GLN A 26 19.29 -19.10 12.87
C GLN A 26 17.90 -18.94 12.26
N ILE A 27 16.89 -18.89 13.10
CA ILE A 27 15.55 -18.43 12.74
C ILE A 27 15.25 -17.23 13.63
N LYS A 28 15.17 -16.05 13.01
CA LYS A 28 14.71 -14.83 13.66
C LYS A 28 13.19 -14.86 13.80
N LEU A 29 12.71 -14.62 15.01
CA LEU A 29 11.29 -14.53 15.32
C LEU A 29 10.88 -13.06 15.37
N LEU A 30 9.79 -12.72 14.69
CA LEU A 30 9.15 -11.42 14.81
C LEU A 30 7.66 -11.63 15.01
N GLY A 31 7.16 -11.29 16.20
CA GLY A 31 5.73 -11.40 16.48
C GLY A 31 4.93 -10.55 15.51
N HIS A 32 3.89 -11.11 14.93
CA HIS A 32 3.07 -10.42 13.93
C HIS A 32 1.59 -10.64 14.23
N ALA A 33 0.77 -9.64 13.95
CA ALA A 33 -0.67 -9.79 13.89
C ALA A 33 -1.18 -9.13 12.61
N HIS A 34 -1.65 -9.97 11.69
CA HIS A 34 -2.42 -9.51 10.54
C HIS A 34 -3.81 -9.12 11.01
N LEU A 35 -4.28 -7.94 10.62
CA LEU A 35 -5.57 -7.39 11.03
C LEU A 35 -6.25 -6.81 9.80
N ASP A 36 -7.17 -7.58 9.22
CA ASP A 36 -7.96 -7.05 8.12
C ASP A 36 -8.87 -5.95 8.63
N MET A 37 -8.80 -4.79 7.97
CA MET A 37 -9.59 -3.62 8.36
C MET A 37 -11.08 -3.91 8.25
N ALA A 38 -11.47 -4.69 7.26
CA ALA A 38 -12.76 -5.32 7.14
C ALA A 38 -12.65 -6.53 6.21
N TRP A 39 -13.35 -7.62 6.54
CA TRP A 39 -13.42 -8.82 5.70
C TRP A 39 -14.71 -9.60 5.99
N LEU A 40 -14.64 -10.61 6.85
CA LEU A 40 -15.80 -11.34 7.37
C LEU A 40 -16.48 -10.64 8.56
N TRP A 41 -16.01 -9.43 8.88
CA TRP A 41 -16.44 -8.55 9.94
C TRP A 41 -16.42 -7.10 9.47
N ILE A 42 -17.15 -6.25 10.19
CA ILE A 42 -17.17 -4.81 9.99
C ILE A 42 -15.95 -4.14 10.64
N VAL A 43 -15.64 -2.93 10.19
CA VAL A 43 -14.52 -2.10 10.67
C VAL A 43 -14.55 -1.91 12.19
N ASP A 44 -15.74 -1.72 12.77
CA ASP A 44 -15.92 -1.56 14.21
C ASP A 44 -15.44 -2.75 15.05
N GLU A 45 -15.50 -3.97 14.51
CA GLU A 45 -14.97 -5.14 15.19
C GLU A 45 -13.44 -5.18 15.13
N THR A 46 -12.85 -4.76 14.01
CA THR A 46 -11.39 -4.65 13.87
C THR A 46 -10.79 -3.71 14.90
N TRP A 47 -11.44 -2.58 15.20
CA TRP A 47 -11.00 -1.68 16.26
C TRP A 47 -10.88 -2.37 17.62
N LYS A 48 -11.87 -3.20 17.96
CA LYS A 48 -11.86 -3.98 19.21
C LYS A 48 -10.83 -5.10 19.15
N ALA A 49 -10.70 -5.77 18.00
CA ALA A 49 -9.71 -6.82 17.79
C ALA A 49 -8.28 -6.29 17.93
N ALA A 50 -7.99 -5.12 17.39
CA ALA A 50 -6.74 -4.40 17.58
C ALA A 50 -6.47 -4.05 19.04
N GLU A 51 -7.44 -3.45 19.73
CA GLU A 51 -7.29 -3.11 21.15
C GLU A 51 -6.98 -4.36 22.00
N ARG A 52 -7.69 -5.47 21.76
CA ARG A 52 -7.44 -6.75 22.44
C ARG A 52 -6.05 -7.30 22.09
N THR A 53 -5.67 -7.26 20.82
CA THR A 53 -4.39 -7.76 20.32
C THR A 53 -3.23 -6.99 20.94
N PHE A 54 -3.28 -5.66 20.93
CA PHE A 54 -2.20 -4.83 21.44
C PHE A 54 -2.05 -4.94 22.95
N LYS A 55 -3.17 -4.97 23.70
CA LYS A 55 -3.13 -5.24 25.14
C LYS A 55 -2.54 -6.61 25.45
N SER A 56 -2.88 -7.63 24.66
CA SER A 56 -2.33 -8.98 24.82
C SER A 56 -0.81 -9.00 24.61
N VAL A 57 -0.32 -8.38 23.53
CA VAL A 57 1.12 -8.29 23.23
C VAL A 57 1.86 -7.56 24.35
N LEU A 58 1.37 -6.39 24.78
CA LEU A 58 1.98 -5.64 25.89
C LEU A 58 2.01 -6.44 27.19
N SER A 59 0.95 -7.19 27.48
CA SER A 59 0.90 -8.10 28.64
C SER A 59 1.96 -9.19 28.52
N LEU A 60 2.07 -9.84 27.36
CA LEU A 60 3.05 -10.89 27.10
C LEU A 60 4.49 -10.40 27.20
N GLN A 61 4.79 -9.16 26.81
CA GLN A 61 6.12 -8.58 26.95
C GLN A 61 6.60 -8.49 28.42
N ASN A 62 5.69 -8.47 29.40
CA ASN A 62 6.07 -8.54 30.81
C ASN A 62 6.60 -9.94 31.20
N ASP A 63 6.02 -11.00 30.64
CA ASP A 63 6.39 -12.39 30.91
C ASP A 63 7.51 -12.90 29.97
N PHE A 64 7.61 -12.29 28.80
CA PHE A 64 8.50 -12.61 27.70
C PHE A 64 9.21 -11.33 27.23
N PRO A 65 10.15 -10.78 28.01
CA PRO A 65 10.85 -9.54 27.67
C PRO A 65 11.68 -9.64 26.38
N GLU A 66 11.95 -10.85 25.88
CA GLU A 66 12.55 -11.07 24.57
C GLU A 66 11.60 -10.78 23.39
N LEU A 67 10.27 -10.80 23.59
CA LEU A 67 9.28 -10.64 22.52
C LEU A 67 9.39 -9.26 21.85
N ILE A 68 9.68 -9.29 20.54
CA ILE A 68 9.54 -8.15 19.64
C ILE A 68 8.31 -8.40 18.76
N PHE A 69 7.43 -7.41 18.66
CA PHE A 69 6.22 -7.45 17.86
C PHE A 69 6.28 -6.39 16.76
N CYS A 70 5.71 -6.65 15.58
CA CYS A 70 5.54 -5.65 14.53
C CYS A 70 4.08 -5.51 14.09
N HIS A 71 3.74 -4.32 13.59
CA HIS A 71 2.45 -4.10 12.93
C HIS A 71 2.53 -2.94 11.90
N SER A 72 1.67 -3.03 10.88
CA SER A 72 1.81 -2.37 9.57
C SER A 72 0.80 -1.24 9.29
N THR A 73 -0.20 -1.01 10.14
CA THR A 73 -1.35 -0.14 9.77
C THR A 73 -1.42 1.20 10.52
N PRO A 74 -0.89 2.31 9.97
CA PRO A 74 -1.05 3.66 10.50
C PRO A 74 -2.49 4.09 10.80
N ALA A 75 -3.46 3.79 9.93
CA ALA A 75 -4.86 4.13 10.16
C ALA A 75 -5.41 3.54 11.48
N LEU A 76 -4.93 2.35 11.84
CA LEU A 76 -5.32 1.67 13.07
C LEU A 76 -4.61 2.27 14.29
N TYR A 77 -3.35 2.67 14.16
CA TYR A 77 -2.68 3.45 15.20
C TYR A 77 -3.36 4.81 15.43
N GLU A 78 -3.82 5.50 14.39
CA GLU A 78 -4.54 6.77 14.50
C GLU A 78 -5.84 6.58 15.28
N TRP A 79 -6.58 5.51 14.99
CA TRP A 79 -7.78 5.17 15.75
C TRP A 79 -7.45 4.91 17.24
N ILE A 80 -6.40 4.15 17.53
CA ILE A 80 -5.95 3.86 18.91
C ILE A 80 -5.47 5.12 19.63
N GLU A 81 -4.76 6.02 18.96
CA GLU A 81 -4.35 7.31 19.51
C GLU A 81 -5.56 8.12 19.98
N GLN A 82 -6.57 8.25 19.11
CA GLN A 82 -7.77 9.06 19.39
C GLN A 82 -8.67 8.44 20.46
N HIS A 83 -8.86 7.12 20.43
CA HIS A 83 -9.88 6.44 21.24
C HIS A 83 -9.31 5.75 22.48
N ARG A 84 -8.02 5.43 22.50
CA ARG A 84 -7.32 4.70 23.57
C ARG A 84 -5.93 5.30 23.83
N PRO A 85 -5.81 6.60 24.15
CA PRO A 85 -4.52 7.29 24.25
C PRO A 85 -3.55 6.66 25.27
N GLY A 86 -4.06 6.08 26.36
CA GLY A 86 -3.23 5.36 27.33
C GLY A 86 -2.62 4.06 26.80
N LEU A 87 -3.30 3.37 25.88
CA LEU A 87 -2.75 2.21 25.17
C LEU A 87 -1.73 2.68 24.12
N PHE A 88 -2.04 3.75 23.38
CA PHE A 88 -1.13 4.33 22.41
C PHE A 88 0.21 4.75 23.04
N ALA A 89 0.18 5.40 24.20
CA ALA A 89 1.39 5.79 24.93
C ALA A 89 2.25 4.57 25.33
N GLN A 90 1.65 3.44 25.70
CA GLN A 90 2.38 2.20 26.00
C GLN A 90 3.02 1.61 24.74
N ILE A 91 2.32 1.67 23.59
CA ILE A 91 2.88 1.27 22.30
C ILE A 91 4.10 2.13 21.97
N GLN A 92 4.00 3.46 22.08
CA GLN A 92 5.13 4.37 21.85
C GLN A 92 6.33 4.05 22.75
N GLN A 93 6.10 3.72 24.02
CA GLN A 93 7.17 3.29 24.93
C GLN A 93 7.85 2.00 24.45
N GLN A 94 7.09 1.00 23.99
CA GLN A 94 7.67 -0.24 23.47
C GLN A 94 8.39 -0.04 22.13
N VAL A 95 7.93 0.91 21.30
CA VAL A 95 8.65 1.32 20.09
C VAL A 95 10.01 1.91 20.45
N GLN A 96 10.05 2.86 21.39
CA GLN A 96 11.31 3.43 21.90
C GLN A 96 12.23 2.39 22.56
N ALA A 97 11.66 1.36 23.18
CA ALA A 97 12.39 0.26 23.79
C ALA A 97 12.90 -0.79 22.77
N GLY A 98 12.56 -0.66 21.48
CA GLY A 98 12.93 -1.63 20.45
C GLY A 98 12.19 -2.98 20.58
N LYS A 99 11.03 -2.99 21.25
CA LYS A 99 10.17 -4.17 21.44
C LYS A 99 8.92 -4.15 20.60
N TRP A 100 8.65 -3.03 19.92
CA TRP A 100 7.56 -2.87 19.00
C TRP A 100 8.06 -2.18 17.72
N GLU A 101 7.95 -2.85 16.57
CA GLU A 101 8.40 -2.34 15.28
C GLU A 101 7.23 -1.85 14.44
N ILE A 102 7.39 -0.68 13.83
CA ILE A 102 6.41 -0.15 12.87
C ILE A 102 6.87 -0.53 11.46
N VAL A 103 6.11 -1.41 10.80
CA VAL A 103 6.43 -1.96 9.46
C VAL A 103 5.38 -1.53 8.43
N ALA A 104 5.14 -0.23 8.28
CA ALA A 104 4.00 0.27 7.50
C ALA A 104 4.29 0.41 6.00
N GLY A 105 5.08 1.42 5.62
CA GLY A 105 5.30 1.86 4.24
C GLY A 105 4.09 2.51 3.56
N PHE A 106 2.87 2.16 3.96
CA PHE A 106 1.60 2.72 3.48
C PHE A 106 0.69 3.15 4.65
N TRP A 107 -0.39 3.89 4.37
CA TRP A 107 -1.37 4.35 5.36
C TRP A 107 -2.24 3.20 5.90
N ILE A 108 -2.56 2.26 5.02
CA ILE A 108 -3.22 0.99 5.26
C ILE A 108 -2.59 -0.05 4.33
N GLU A 109 -2.88 -1.35 4.45
CA GLU A 109 -2.45 -2.36 3.46
C GLU A 109 -3.42 -2.38 2.26
N PRO A 110 -3.11 -1.70 1.15
CA PRO A 110 -4.10 -1.45 0.10
C PRO A 110 -4.08 -2.55 -0.97
N ASP A 111 -5.11 -2.58 -1.81
CA ASP A 111 -4.98 -3.15 -3.14
C ASP A 111 -4.03 -2.28 -3.98
N LEU A 112 -3.13 -2.90 -4.76
CA LEU A 112 -2.07 -2.21 -5.50
C LEU A 112 -2.20 -2.35 -7.03
N ASN A 113 -3.34 -2.85 -7.50
CA ASN A 113 -3.63 -3.04 -8.92
C ASN A 113 -4.82 -2.18 -9.40
N LEU A 114 -5.82 -1.97 -8.54
CA LEU A 114 -7.07 -1.28 -8.86
C LEU A 114 -7.01 0.24 -8.67
N ILE A 115 -6.07 0.72 -7.85
CA ILE A 115 -5.94 2.13 -7.48
C ILE A 115 -5.03 2.91 -8.43
N SER A 116 -5.23 4.22 -8.52
CA SER A 116 -4.37 5.11 -9.30
C SER A 116 -2.94 5.19 -8.73
N GLY A 117 -1.98 5.57 -9.58
CA GLY A 117 -0.62 5.88 -9.12
C GLY A 117 -0.58 6.98 -8.05
N GLU A 118 -1.45 7.99 -8.16
CA GLU A 118 -1.58 9.05 -7.15
C GLU A 118 -2.09 8.48 -5.82
N SER A 119 -3.07 7.58 -5.85
CA SER A 119 -3.52 6.87 -4.63
C SER A 119 -2.37 6.11 -3.96
N ILE A 120 -1.54 5.40 -4.72
CA ILE A 120 -0.35 4.71 -4.16
C ILE A 120 0.59 5.73 -3.51
N VAL A 121 0.86 6.87 -4.18
CA VAL A 121 1.68 7.96 -3.62
C VAL A 121 1.06 8.51 -2.33
N ARG A 122 -0.27 8.66 -2.25
CA ARG A 122 -0.97 9.11 -1.04
C ARG A 122 -0.95 8.09 0.09
N GLN A 123 -1.05 6.80 -0.22
CA GLN A 123 -0.85 5.72 0.75
C GLN A 123 0.53 5.86 1.40
N VAL A 124 1.57 6.02 0.59
CA VAL A 124 2.94 6.22 1.09
C VAL A 124 3.06 7.53 1.88
N LEU A 125 2.60 8.64 1.32
CA LEU A 125 2.72 9.97 1.93
C LEU A 125 2.09 10.03 3.32
N TYR A 126 0.82 9.61 3.45
CA TYR A 126 0.14 9.69 4.75
C TYR A 126 0.62 8.63 5.73
N GLY A 127 0.98 7.43 5.24
CA GLY A 127 1.63 6.42 6.08
C GLY A 127 2.94 6.93 6.66
N GLN A 128 3.86 7.38 5.81
CA GLN A 128 5.16 7.90 6.22
C GLN A 128 5.04 9.12 7.14
N ARG A 129 4.17 10.07 6.81
CA ARG A 129 4.00 11.27 7.62
C ARG A 129 3.45 10.96 9.00
N TYR A 130 2.48 10.05 9.10
CA TYR A 130 1.94 9.62 10.39
C TYR A 130 3.02 8.92 11.22
N VAL A 131 3.76 7.98 10.61
CA VAL A 131 4.82 7.25 11.32
C VAL A 131 5.91 8.19 11.81
N GLN A 132 6.35 9.13 10.96
CA GLN A 132 7.33 10.14 11.33
C GLN A 132 6.84 11.04 12.46
N GLU A 133 5.59 11.52 12.40
CA GLU A 133 5.02 12.39 13.43
C GLU A 133 4.91 11.68 14.78
N LYS A 134 4.46 10.43 14.80
CA LYS A 134 4.11 9.72 16.04
C LYS A 134 5.22 8.85 16.61
N PHE A 135 6.15 8.39 15.78
CA PHE A 135 7.23 7.47 16.16
C PHE A 135 8.63 8.00 15.84
N GLY A 136 8.76 9.15 15.18
CA GLY A 136 10.01 9.92 15.05
C GLY A 136 10.86 9.59 13.83
N GLU A 137 10.55 8.54 13.08
CA GLU A 137 11.29 8.11 11.88
C GLU A 137 10.34 7.76 10.74
N ILE A 138 10.83 7.83 9.51
CA ILE A 138 10.14 7.23 8.37
C ILE A 138 10.35 5.71 8.38
N CYS A 139 9.39 4.96 7.86
CA CYS A 139 9.46 3.51 7.78
C CYS A 139 10.21 3.07 6.52
N ALA A 140 11.31 2.33 6.70
CA ALA A 140 12.10 1.80 5.59
C ALA A 140 11.48 0.55 4.93
N ILE A 141 10.36 0.04 5.43
CA ILE A 141 9.75 -1.22 4.99
C ILE A 141 8.31 -0.98 4.54
N ALA A 142 7.99 -1.40 3.32
CA ALA A 142 6.61 -1.61 2.90
C ALA A 142 6.23 -3.07 3.15
N TRP A 143 5.29 -3.27 4.07
CA TRP A 143 4.82 -4.59 4.50
C TRP A 143 3.39 -4.80 4.03
N VAL A 144 3.21 -5.68 3.05
CA VAL A 144 1.90 -5.96 2.44
C VAL A 144 1.77 -7.47 2.20
N PRO A 145 1.60 -8.25 3.28
CA PRO A 145 1.58 -9.70 3.22
C PRO A 145 0.38 -10.24 2.42
N ASP A 146 -0.73 -9.51 2.37
CA ASP A 146 -2.00 -10.04 1.84
C ASP A 146 -2.60 -9.32 0.62
N THR A 147 -1.93 -8.30 0.08
CA THR A 147 -2.36 -7.63 -1.16
C THR A 147 -2.36 -8.58 -2.38
N PHE A 148 -3.40 -8.48 -3.22
CA PHE A 148 -3.64 -9.39 -4.34
C PHE A 148 -2.84 -9.03 -5.63
N GLY A 149 -1.52 -9.11 -5.53
CA GLY A 149 -0.59 -8.80 -6.62
C GLY A 149 -0.10 -7.35 -6.59
N PHE A 150 0.95 -7.06 -7.36
CA PHE A 150 1.67 -5.79 -7.22
C PHE A 150 2.14 -5.21 -8.55
N THR A 151 1.70 -4.00 -8.87
CA THR A 151 2.06 -3.27 -10.08
C THR A 151 3.57 -3.01 -10.21
N TRP A 152 4.09 -3.09 -11.43
CA TRP A 152 5.52 -3.02 -11.75
C TRP A 152 6.20 -1.69 -11.38
N GLN A 153 5.45 -0.58 -11.25
CA GLN A 153 6.02 0.73 -10.92
C GLN A 153 6.35 0.92 -9.43
N LEU A 154 5.88 0.01 -8.56
CA LEU A 154 6.00 0.15 -7.10
C LEU A 154 7.41 0.37 -6.57
N PRO A 155 8.48 -0.31 -7.05
CA PRO A 155 9.83 -0.02 -6.59
C PRO A 155 10.19 1.46 -6.69
N GLN A 156 9.83 2.12 -7.79
CA GLN A 156 10.11 3.54 -7.98
C GLN A 156 9.35 4.40 -6.94
N ILE A 157 8.04 4.18 -6.80
CA ILE A 157 7.19 4.96 -5.88
C ILE A 157 7.67 4.79 -4.43
N LEU A 158 7.94 3.55 -4.03
CA LEU A 158 8.42 3.20 -2.69
C LEU A 158 9.77 3.85 -2.38
N LYS A 159 10.74 3.76 -3.31
CA LYS A 159 12.05 4.39 -3.14
C LYS A 159 11.96 5.91 -3.02
N GLN A 160 11.08 6.57 -3.78
CA GLN A 160 10.83 8.01 -3.65
C GLN A 160 10.19 8.38 -2.32
N GLY A 161 9.40 7.47 -1.74
CA GLY A 161 8.80 7.59 -0.41
C GLY A 161 9.72 7.24 0.76
N GLY A 162 11.00 6.94 0.51
CA GLY A 162 11.97 6.60 1.56
C GLY A 162 11.89 5.14 2.05
N VAL A 163 11.17 4.27 1.34
CA VAL A 163 11.14 2.83 1.63
C VAL A 163 12.33 2.16 0.95
N ASP A 164 13.06 1.32 1.68
CA ASP A 164 14.24 0.58 1.19
C ASP A 164 13.96 -0.90 0.94
N TYR A 165 12.92 -1.44 1.57
CA TYR A 165 12.60 -2.87 1.54
C TYR A 165 11.13 -3.11 1.28
N PHE A 166 10.84 -4.14 0.50
CA PHE A 166 9.48 -4.60 0.21
C PHE A 166 9.28 -6.01 0.77
N VAL A 167 8.19 -6.24 1.49
CA VAL A 167 7.91 -7.54 2.12
C VAL A 167 6.47 -7.97 1.82
N THR A 168 6.32 -9.19 1.32
CA THR A 168 5.01 -9.82 1.05
C THR A 168 5.07 -11.34 1.22
N GLN A 169 3.93 -12.01 1.32
CA GLN A 169 3.83 -13.48 1.21
C GLN A 169 2.81 -13.95 0.17
N LYS A 170 1.95 -13.07 -0.37
CA LYS A 170 0.77 -13.47 -1.16
C LYS A 170 1.10 -14.25 -2.43
N LEU A 171 2.25 -14.00 -3.07
CA LEU A 171 2.67 -14.75 -4.27
C LEU A 171 2.96 -16.23 -4.01
N ARG A 172 3.09 -16.65 -2.74
CA ARG A 172 3.15 -18.08 -2.38
C ARG A 172 1.85 -18.82 -2.72
N TRP A 173 0.75 -18.09 -2.96
CA TRP A 173 -0.58 -18.64 -3.24
C TRP A 173 -0.90 -18.77 -4.73
N ASN A 174 0.08 -18.54 -5.62
CA ASN A 174 -0.13 -18.78 -7.05
C ASN A 174 -0.66 -20.21 -7.28
N ASP A 175 -1.76 -20.33 -8.03
CA ASP A 175 -2.43 -21.62 -8.26
C ASP A 175 -1.77 -22.46 -9.35
N THR A 176 -1.02 -21.81 -10.26
CA THR A 176 -0.46 -22.42 -11.46
C THR A 176 1.07 -22.38 -11.42
N THR A 177 1.67 -21.18 -11.34
CA THR A 177 3.13 -21.02 -11.39
C THR A 177 3.69 -20.62 -10.04
N GLN A 178 4.50 -21.49 -9.43
CA GLN A 178 5.20 -21.15 -8.20
C GLN A 178 6.19 -20.01 -8.45
N PHE A 179 6.09 -18.93 -7.66
CA PHE A 179 7.06 -17.85 -7.72
C PHE A 179 8.46 -18.35 -7.28
N PRO A 180 9.54 -18.10 -8.06
CA PRO A 180 10.80 -18.81 -7.89
C PRO A 180 11.70 -18.29 -6.76
N TYR A 181 11.47 -17.06 -6.27
CA TYR A 181 12.43 -16.37 -5.39
C TYR A 181 11.83 -16.06 -4.01
N ASP A 182 12.63 -16.28 -2.96
CA ASP A 182 12.29 -15.83 -1.61
C ASP A 182 12.99 -14.52 -1.21
N LEU A 183 14.06 -14.16 -1.91
CA LEU A 183 14.80 -12.90 -1.73
C LEU A 183 15.36 -12.45 -3.08
N PHE A 184 15.07 -11.22 -3.50
CA PHE A 184 15.37 -10.74 -4.85
C PHE A 184 15.37 -9.21 -4.92
N HIS A 185 15.99 -8.63 -5.95
CA HIS A 185 15.80 -7.22 -6.29
C HIS A 185 14.61 -7.08 -7.22
N TRP A 186 13.58 -6.36 -6.80
CA TRP A 186 12.47 -6.01 -7.68
C TRP A 186 12.77 -4.70 -8.39
N GLN A 187 12.84 -4.77 -9.72
CA GLN A 187 13.21 -3.66 -10.59
C GLN A 187 11.98 -3.10 -11.33
N ALA A 188 11.74 -1.80 -11.18
CA ALA A 188 10.74 -1.05 -11.95
C ALA A 188 11.21 -0.76 -13.39
N PRO A 189 10.32 -0.33 -14.31
CA PRO A 189 10.67 0.00 -15.69
C PRO A 189 11.76 1.07 -15.84
N ASP A 190 11.89 1.97 -14.86
CA ASP A 190 12.93 3.02 -14.83
C ASP A 190 14.29 2.53 -14.29
N SER A 191 14.43 1.21 -14.12
CA SER A 191 15.59 0.52 -13.51
C SER A 191 15.75 0.71 -12.00
N THR A 192 14.85 1.44 -11.33
CA THR A 192 14.88 1.55 -9.86
C THR A 192 14.66 0.18 -9.22
N GLN A 193 15.52 -0.20 -8.29
CA GLN A 193 15.48 -1.48 -7.59
C GLN A 193 15.14 -1.31 -6.10
N ILE A 194 14.36 -2.25 -5.57
CA ILE A 194 14.09 -2.40 -4.14
C ILE A 194 14.38 -3.86 -3.71
N LEU A 195 14.99 -4.03 -2.54
CA LEU A 195 15.24 -5.37 -2.01
C LEU A 195 13.93 -5.95 -1.47
N SER A 196 13.54 -7.10 -2.00
CA SER A 196 12.24 -7.72 -1.77
C SER A 196 12.39 -9.06 -1.07
N LEU A 197 11.60 -9.28 -0.03
CA LEU A 197 11.52 -10.53 0.73
C LEU A 197 10.13 -11.16 0.57
N MET A 198 10.10 -12.43 0.14
CA MET A 198 8.93 -13.28 0.31
C MET A 198 8.94 -13.83 1.75
N SER A 199 8.17 -13.26 2.67
CA SER A 199 8.21 -13.64 4.09
C SER A 199 7.70 -15.06 4.33
N ALA A 200 7.88 -15.57 5.55
CA ALA A 200 7.12 -16.72 6.02
C ALA A 200 5.61 -16.41 5.98
N GLN A 201 4.78 -17.46 6.02
CA GLN A 201 3.33 -17.31 6.10
C GLN A 201 2.95 -16.58 7.40
N ILE A 202 1.99 -15.66 7.28
CA ILE A 202 1.34 -15.01 8.43
C ILE A 202 0.35 -15.97 9.08
N GLY A 203 0.01 -15.73 10.36
CA GLY A 203 -0.96 -16.56 11.09
C GLY A 203 -0.44 -17.95 11.48
N GLU A 204 0.88 -18.15 11.42
CA GLU A 204 1.50 -19.42 11.80
C GLU A 204 2.00 -19.41 13.25
N GLY A 205 1.95 -20.56 13.90
CA GLY A 205 2.48 -20.75 15.25
C GLY A 205 3.98 -21.02 15.28
N ILE A 206 4.46 -21.47 16.45
CA ILE A 206 5.80 -22.05 16.58
C ILE A 206 5.69 -23.56 16.35
N ASP A 207 5.79 -23.96 15.09
CA ASP A 207 5.86 -25.36 14.68
C ASP A 207 7.30 -25.69 14.23
N PRO A 208 8.03 -26.53 14.97
CA PRO A 208 9.44 -26.81 14.69
C PRO A 208 9.66 -27.46 13.33
N VAL A 209 8.75 -28.31 12.86
CA VAL A 209 8.93 -29.00 11.57
C VAL A 209 8.71 -28.00 10.43
N LYS A 210 7.62 -27.23 10.47
CA LYS A 210 7.38 -26.18 9.46
C LYS A 210 8.50 -25.15 9.43
N MET A 211 8.93 -24.68 10.60
CA MET A 211 10.00 -23.70 10.73
C MET A 211 11.33 -24.21 10.18
N ALA A 212 11.72 -25.45 10.50
CA ALA A 212 12.95 -26.04 9.99
C ALA A 212 12.89 -26.28 8.47
N THR A 213 11.75 -26.74 7.95
CA THR A 213 11.53 -26.91 6.51
C THR A 213 11.64 -25.57 5.79
N PHE A 214 10.95 -24.53 6.27
CA PHE A 214 11.03 -23.18 5.71
C PHE A 214 12.46 -22.64 5.74
N ALA A 215 13.15 -22.72 6.87
CA ALA A 215 14.52 -22.22 6.99
C ALA A 215 15.49 -22.95 6.05
N TRP A 216 15.30 -24.27 5.88
CA TRP A 216 16.10 -25.06 4.95
C TRP A 216 15.83 -24.66 3.49
N GLU A 217 14.56 -24.58 3.08
CA GLU A 217 14.20 -24.15 1.72
C GLU A 217 14.68 -22.73 1.41
N PHE A 218 14.55 -21.83 2.37
CA PHE A 218 15.03 -20.45 2.28
C PHE A 218 16.55 -20.42 2.11
N GLU A 219 17.31 -21.18 2.91
CA GLU A 219 18.77 -21.31 2.76
C GLU A 219 19.14 -21.88 1.39
N GLN A 220 18.42 -22.88 0.87
CA GLN A 220 18.71 -23.45 -0.45
C GLN A 220 18.54 -22.43 -1.58
N LYS A 221 17.53 -21.55 -1.48
CA LYS A 221 17.24 -20.54 -2.52
C LYS A 221 18.09 -19.29 -2.41
N THR A 222 18.49 -18.91 -1.20
CA THR A 222 19.13 -17.60 -0.92
C THR A 222 20.59 -17.72 -0.50
N GLY A 223 21.04 -18.91 -0.06
CA GLY A 223 22.34 -19.11 0.58
C GLY A 223 22.42 -18.56 2.02
N LEU A 224 21.34 -17.96 2.54
CA LEU A 224 21.33 -17.37 3.88
C LEU A 224 21.02 -18.41 4.95
N GLN A 225 21.87 -18.46 5.98
CA GLN A 225 21.70 -19.35 7.13
C GLN A 225 20.75 -18.78 8.20
N THR A 226 20.20 -17.58 7.96
CA THR A 226 19.24 -16.92 8.84
C THR A 226 17.93 -16.72 8.09
N ALA A 227 16.84 -17.27 8.61
CA ALA A 227 15.48 -17.08 8.09
C ALA A 227 14.64 -16.22 9.05
N LEU A 228 13.61 -15.54 8.54
CA LEU A 228 12.64 -14.77 9.34
C LEU A 228 11.31 -15.53 9.45
N TRP A 229 10.80 -15.71 10.67
CA TRP A 229 9.55 -16.40 10.98
C TRP A 229 8.61 -15.51 11.80
N LEU A 230 7.31 -15.63 11.54
CA LEU A 230 6.28 -14.68 11.98
C LEU A 230 5.22 -15.35 12.87
N PRO A 231 5.51 -15.61 14.16
CA PRO A 231 4.51 -16.18 15.06
C PRO A 231 3.30 -15.26 15.25
N GLY A 232 2.10 -15.80 15.08
CA GLY A 232 0.81 -15.11 15.28
C GLY A 232 -0.38 -16.01 14.94
N VAL A 233 -1.60 -15.60 15.28
CA VAL A 233 -2.85 -16.34 14.99
C VAL A 233 -3.48 -15.92 13.65
N GLY A 234 -3.31 -14.66 13.25
CA GLY A 234 -3.63 -14.17 11.89
C GLY A 234 -5.05 -13.62 11.68
N ASP A 235 -5.21 -12.97 10.53
CA ASP A 235 -6.36 -12.36 9.84
C ASP A 235 -7.33 -11.49 10.68
N HIS A 236 -7.81 -11.96 11.82
CA HIS A 236 -8.62 -11.19 12.76
C HIS A 236 -7.81 -10.70 13.98
N GLY A 237 -6.51 -10.48 13.80
CA GLY A 237 -5.57 -10.16 14.87
C GLY A 237 -5.07 -11.38 15.64
N GLY A 238 -4.92 -11.22 16.95
CA GLY A 238 -4.37 -12.28 17.80
C GLY A 238 -2.90 -12.53 17.47
N GLY A 239 -2.00 -11.68 17.99
CA GLY A 239 -0.56 -11.85 17.83
C GLY A 239 -0.02 -13.13 18.48
N PRO A 240 1.30 -13.20 18.76
CA PRO A 240 1.89 -14.34 19.45
C PRO A 240 1.13 -14.72 20.72
N THR A 241 0.96 -16.02 20.97
CA THR A 241 0.34 -16.52 22.20
C THR A 241 1.40 -16.92 23.22
N ARG A 242 1.03 -16.96 24.51
CA ARG A 242 1.91 -17.49 25.57
C ARG A 242 2.45 -18.88 25.24
N ASP A 243 1.60 -19.77 24.74
CA ASP A 243 2.00 -21.14 24.36
C ASP A 243 3.06 -21.13 23.26
N MET A 244 2.91 -20.29 22.23
CA MET A 244 3.93 -20.12 21.18
C MET A 244 5.28 -19.70 21.77
N LEU A 245 5.29 -18.72 22.68
CA LEU A 245 6.51 -18.22 23.31
C LEU A 245 7.17 -19.24 24.24
N GLU A 246 6.37 -20.03 24.97
CA GLU A 246 6.89 -21.15 25.76
C GLU A 246 7.49 -22.25 24.89
N VAL A 247 6.83 -22.59 23.78
CA VAL A 247 7.33 -23.57 22.81
C VAL A 247 8.64 -23.08 22.19
N ALA A 248 8.75 -21.80 21.85
CA ALA A 248 10.00 -21.19 21.38
C ALA A 248 11.13 -21.33 22.42
N ARG A 249 10.87 -21.00 23.69
CA ARG A 249 11.85 -21.19 24.80
C ARG A 249 12.28 -22.65 24.95
N ARG A 250 11.38 -23.61 24.75
CA ARG A 250 11.69 -25.05 24.82
C ARG A 250 12.58 -25.47 23.65
N TRP A 251 12.24 -25.07 22.43
CA TRP A 251 13.03 -25.40 21.23
C TRP A 251 14.39 -24.73 21.20
N GLN A 252 14.52 -23.53 21.77
CA GLN A 252 15.81 -22.85 21.91
C GLN A 252 16.86 -23.72 22.65
N ARG A 253 16.41 -24.53 23.62
CA ARG A 253 17.27 -25.44 24.39
C ARG A 253 17.59 -26.75 23.66
N SER A 254 16.93 -27.04 22.54
CA SER A 254 17.18 -28.27 21.78
C SER A 254 18.51 -28.16 21.04
N PRO A 255 19.41 -29.15 21.12
CA PRO A 255 20.62 -29.17 20.30
C PRO A 255 20.33 -29.48 18.82
N PHE A 256 19.13 -29.96 18.49
CA PHE A 256 18.73 -30.36 17.14
C PHE A 256 17.76 -29.36 16.50
N PHE A 257 17.88 -28.09 16.85
CA PHE A 257 17.08 -27.03 16.28
C PHE A 257 17.91 -25.77 16.06
N PRO A 258 17.67 -25.01 14.97
CA PRO A 258 18.34 -23.72 14.75
C PRO A 258 18.25 -22.80 15.97
N GLN A 259 19.17 -21.85 16.06
CA GLN A 259 19.07 -20.81 17.09
C GLN A 259 17.83 -19.95 16.84
N LEU A 260 17.03 -19.73 17.87
CA LEU A 260 15.90 -18.81 17.87
C LEU A 260 16.30 -17.53 18.60
N GLU A 261 16.01 -16.42 17.95
CA GLU A 261 16.22 -15.09 18.52
C GLU A 261 15.10 -14.17 18.04
N PHE A 262 14.55 -13.34 18.93
CA PHE A 262 13.65 -12.29 18.50
C PHE A 262 14.44 -11.13 17.91
N GLY A 263 14.00 -10.62 16.77
CA GLY A 263 14.65 -9.50 16.09
C GLY A 263 13.65 -8.74 15.22
N THR A 264 14.02 -7.52 14.84
CA THR A 264 13.20 -6.69 13.94
C THR A 264 13.38 -7.11 12.48
N ALA A 265 12.38 -6.84 11.65
CA ALA A 265 12.46 -7.00 10.20
C ALA A 265 13.52 -6.06 9.62
N ALA A 266 13.61 -4.82 10.12
CA ALA A 266 14.58 -3.84 9.68
C ALA A 266 16.03 -4.31 9.91
N GLU A 267 16.35 -4.83 11.10
CA GLU A 267 17.69 -5.37 11.38
C GLU A 267 18.00 -6.60 10.53
N TYR A 268 17.01 -7.47 10.32
CA TYR A 268 17.17 -8.62 9.44
C TYR A 268 17.51 -8.20 8.00
N LEU A 269 16.69 -7.35 7.40
CA LEU A 269 16.85 -6.89 6.01
C LEU A 269 18.11 -6.05 5.82
N LYS A 270 18.49 -5.23 6.81
CA LYS A 270 19.76 -4.52 6.83
C LYS A 270 20.95 -5.47 6.88
N GLY A 271 20.87 -6.53 7.67
CA GLY A 271 21.89 -7.59 7.74
C GLY A 271 22.06 -8.31 6.41
N VAL A 272 20.95 -8.69 5.77
CA VAL A 272 20.93 -9.31 4.43
C VAL A 272 21.62 -8.42 3.41
N ARG A 273 21.25 -7.14 3.33
CA ARG A 273 21.87 -6.17 2.41
C ARG A 273 23.36 -5.97 2.69
N GLY A 274 23.79 -6.01 3.95
CA GLY A 274 25.20 -5.95 4.33
C GLY A 274 26.01 -7.14 3.81
N GLN A 275 25.47 -8.35 3.94
CA GLN A 275 26.11 -9.59 3.45
C GLN A 275 26.23 -9.60 1.93
N GLU A 276 25.20 -9.13 1.21
CA GLU A 276 25.24 -8.97 -0.25
C GLU A 276 26.38 -8.04 -0.68
N ILE A 277 26.45 -6.83 -0.11
CA ILE A 277 27.51 -5.84 -0.44
C ILE A 277 28.91 -6.41 -0.17
N GLU A 278 29.09 -7.17 0.91
CA GLU A 278 30.36 -7.83 1.19
C GLU A 278 30.69 -8.92 0.17
N GLY A 279 29.70 -9.71 -0.26
CA GLY A 279 29.82 -10.70 -1.33
C GLY A 279 30.32 -10.07 -2.62
N GLU A 280 29.64 -9.02 -3.09
CA GLU A 280 30.04 -8.29 -4.31
C GLU A 280 31.45 -7.68 -4.20
N ARG A 281 31.86 -7.21 -3.02
CA ARG A 281 33.22 -6.67 -2.81
C ARG A 281 34.27 -7.76 -2.90
N ARG A 282 34.00 -8.96 -2.36
CA ARG A 282 34.91 -10.11 -2.41
C ARG A 282 35.07 -10.61 -3.84
N GLU A 283 33.99 -10.66 -4.62
CA GLU A 283 34.05 -11.03 -6.03
C GLU A 283 34.87 -10.03 -6.85
N ARG A 284 34.57 -8.73 -6.75
CA ARG A 284 35.37 -7.68 -7.43
C ARG A 284 36.85 -7.74 -7.03
N ALA A 285 37.16 -8.11 -5.79
CA ALA A 285 38.53 -8.30 -5.34
C ALA A 285 39.17 -9.58 -5.90
N ASN A 286 38.41 -10.67 -6.06
CA ASN A 286 38.86 -11.93 -6.65
C ASN A 286 39.06 -11.80 -8.17
N GLU A 287 38.18 -11.11 -8.88
CA GLU A 287 38.36 -10.77 -10.31
C GLU A 287 39.64 -9.97 -10.53
N ARG A 288 39.95 -9.02 -9.64
CA ARG A 288 41.22 -8.26 -9.66
C ARG A 288 42.46 -9.08 -9.32
N LYS A 289 42.32 -10.22 -8.62
CA LYS A 289 43.43 -11.12 -8.25
C LYS A 289 43.57 -12.32 -9.19
N GLY A 290 42.54 -12.61 -10.00
CA GLY A 290 42.46 -13.74 -10.93
C GLY A 290 43.38 -13.67 -12.15
N GLU A 291 44.15 -12.59 -12.35
CA GLU A 291 45.16 -12.51 -13.42
C GLU A 291 46.49 -13.20 -13.08
N THR A 292 46.63 -13.85 -11.92
CA THR A 292 47.88 -14.54 -11.55
C THR A 292 47.68 -15.92 -10.92
N GLY A 293 47.71 -16.96 -11.76
CA GLY A 293 48.56 -18.14 -11.49
C GLY A 293 47.95 -19.42 -10.89
N ASN A 294 47.94 -20.44 -11.76
CA ASN A 294 48.32 -21.84 -11.61
C ASN A 294 47.45 -22.90 -10.90
N GLU A 295 47.15 -23.90 -11.73
CA GLU A 295 46.61 -25.22 -11.47
C GLU A 295 47.51 -26.08 -10.57
N THR A 296 46.96 -26.61 -9.48
CA THR A 296 47.32 -27.95 -8.97
C THR A 296 46.27 -28.40 -7.94
N GLY A 297 45.79 -29.65 -8.04
CA GLY A 297 45.13 -30.31 -6.90
C GLY A 297 43.81 -31.05 -7.15
N ALA A 298 43.76 -31.97 -8.13
CA ALA A 298 42.57 -32.78 -8.47
C ALA A 298 42.04 -33.75 -7.37
N LEU A 299 42.62 -33.74 -6.16
CA LEU A 299 42.15 -34.52 -5.00
C LEU A 299 41.53 -33.65 -3.90
N GLN A 300 41.99 -32.40 -3.75
CA GLN A 300 41.28 -31.38 -2.95
C GLN A 300 39.94 -31.04 -3.60
N SER A 301 39.85 -31.04 -4.94
CA SER A 301 38.62 -30.76 -5.68
C SER A 301 37.46 -31.73 -5.38
N LYS A 302 37.73 -32.98 -4.94
CA LYS A 302 36.67 -33.95 -4.60
C LYS A 302 36.09 -33.75 -3.21
N ILE A 303 36.90 -33.35 -2.22
CA ILE A 303 36.42 -32.98 -0.88
C ILE A 303 35.78 -31.57 -0.93
N GLN A 304 36.29 -30.70 -1.79
CA GLN A 304 35.70 -29.40 -2.08
C GLN A 304 34.37 -29.55 -2.84
N ASN A 305 34.23 -30.54 -3.75
CA ASN A 305 32.97 -30.85 -4.44
C ASN A 305 31.83 -31.35 -3.54
N LEU A 306 32.14 -31.90 -2.36
CA LEU A 306 31.14 -32.26 -1.36
C LEU A 306 30.78 -31.08 -0.43
N LYS A 307 31.73 -30.15 -0.23
CA LYS A 307 31.45 -28.85 0.42
C LYS A 307 30.75 -27.85 -0.50
N SER A 308 30.95 -27.93 -1.82
CA SER A 308 30.36 -27.04 -2.84
C SER A 308 28.98 -27.51 -3.35
N LYS A 309 28.45 -28.61 -2.81
CA LYS A 309 27.02 -28.93 -2.91
C LYS A 309 26.16 -28.17 -1.92
N ILE A 310 26.78 -27.44 -0.99
CA ILE A 310 26.19 -26.23 -0.41
C ILE A 310 26.51 -25.17 -1.46
N SER A 311 25.48 -24.61 -2.11
CA SER A 311 25.68 -23.55 -3.10
C SER A 311 26.62 -22.52 -2.49
N GLU A 312 27.75 -22.26 -3.16
CA GLU A 312 28.47 -21.03 -2.85
C GLU A 312 27.46 -19.90 -3.06
N PRO A 313 27.29 -18.99 -2.07
CA PRO A 313 26.25 -17.98 -2.14
C PRO A 313 26.41 -17.23 -3.46
N HIS A 314 25.38 -17.29 -4.32
CA HIS A 314 25.31 -16.45 -5.50
C HIS A 314 25.57 -15.01 -5.05
N SER A 315 26.59 -14.39 -5.62
CA SER A 315 27.08 -13.10 -5.16
C SER A 315 26.13 -11.93 -5.39
N SER A 316 25.18 -12.10 -6.29
CA SER A 316 24.12 -11.15 -6.57
C SER A 316 22.77 -11.85 -6.46
N LEU A 317 21.85 -11.24 -5.70
CA LEU A 317 20.46 -11.68 -5.66
C LEU A 317 19.81 -11.61 -7.05
N PRO A 318 18.85 -12.49 -7.37
CA PRO A 318 18.16 -12.44 -8.66
C PRO A 318 17.39 -11.13 -8.80
N ILE A 319 17.24 -10.66 -10.05
CA ILE A 319 16.44 -9.48 -10.38
C ILE A 319 15.10 -9.96 -10.95
N TRP A 320 13.99 -9.51 -10.38
CA TRP A 320 12.67 -9.60 -10.99
C TRP A 320 12.34 -8.24 -11.63
N ASN A 321 12.16 -8.19 -12.94
CA ASN A 321 11.93 -6.96 -13.69
C ASN A 321 10.58 -6.98 -14.42
N SER A 322 9.54 -7.43 -13.71
CA SER A 322 8.17 -7.43 -14.19
C SER A 322 7.22 -7.09 -13.04
N GLU A 323 5.93 -7.04 -13.34
CA GLU A 323 4.86 -7.07 -12.35
C GLU A 323 5.00 -8.32 -11.47
N LEU A 324 4.69 -8.19 -10.17
CA LEU A 324 4.51 -9.33 -9.30
C LEU A 324 3.05 -9.77 -9.40
N TYR A 325 2.73 -10.39 -10.53
CA TYR A 325 1.38 -10.85 -10.84
C TYR A 325 1.01 -12.04 -9.96
N LEU A 326 -0.11 -11.92 -9.24
CA LEU A 326 -0.70 -13.01 -8.47
C LEU A 326 -1.57 -13.86 -9.39
N GLU A 327 -1.18 -15.10 -9.62
CA GLU A 327 -1.95 -16.09 -10.39
C GLU A 327 -3.07 -16.70 -9.52
N PHE A 328 -3.82 -15.84 -8.83
CA PHE A 328 -4.94 -16.23 -7.97
C PHE A 328 -5.89 -15.02 -7.80
N HIS A 329 -7.07 -15.22 -7.20
CA HIS A 329 -8.03 -14.14 -6.88
C HIS A 329 -8.47 -13.22 -8.04
N ARG A 330 -8.29 -13.62 -9.31
CA ARG A 330 -8.59 -12.79 -10.52
C ARG A 330 -10.02 -12.25 -10.60
N GLY A 331 -11.00 -12.89 -9.94
CA GLY A 331 -12.38 -12.39 -9.86
C GLY A 331 -12.52 -11.06 -9.12
N CYS A 332 -11.54 -10.72 -8.27
CA CYS A 332 -11.46 -9.46 -7.52
C CYS A 332 -11.36 -8.23 -8.42
N TYR A 333 -10.93 -8.39 -9.67
CA TYR A 333 -10.88 -7.29 -10.63
C TYR A 333 -12.27 -6.84 -11.09
N THR A 334 -13.31 -7.68 -10.91
CA THR A 334 -14.65 -7.42 -11.45
C THR A 334 -15.74 -7.34 -10.38
N THR A 335 -15.66 -8.13 -9.30
CA THR A 335 -16.66 -8.10 -8.23
C THR A 335 -16.76 -6.70 -7.62
N HIS A 336 -17.95 -6.30 -7.15
CA HIS A 336 -18.19 -4.92 -6.65
C HIS A 336 -17.68 -3.82 -7.60
N ALA A 337 -18.12 -3.88 -8.86
CA ALA A 337 -17.79 -2.89 -9.88
C ALA A 337 -18.25 -1.46 -9.50
N ASP A 338 -19.32 -1.35 -8.71
CA ASP A 338 -19.79 -0.12 -8.09
C ASP A 338 -18.70 0.52 -7.19
N GLN A 339 -18.05 -0.27 -6.32
CA GLN A 339 -16.99 0.21 -5.43
C GLN A 339 -15.76 0.69 -6.21
N LYS A 340 -15.38 -0.05 -7.26
CA LYS A 340 -14.29 0.34 -8.17
C LYS A 340 -14.62 1.63 -8.93
N HIS A 341 -15.88 1.79 -9.33
CA HIS A 341 -16.37 3.02 -9.95
C HIS A 341 -16.32 4.21 -8.97
N PHE A 342 -16.80 4.03 -7.73
CA PHE A 342 -16.71 5.06 -6.69
C PHE A 342 -15.27 5.43 -6.35
N ASN A 343 -14.36 4.46 -6.23
CA ASN A 343 -12.93 4.74 -6.03
C ASN A 343 -12.38 5.61 -7.16
N ARG A 344 -12.63 5.25 -8.43
CA ARG A 344 -12.14 6.03 -9.57
C ARG A 344 -12.72 7.45 -9.60
N GLN A 345 -14.00 7.61 -9.23
CA GLN A 345 -14.61 8.93 -9.11
C GLN A 345 -13.98 9.75 -7.99
N ALA A 346 -13.79 9.16 -6.80
CA ALA A 346 -13.14 9.79 -5.66
C ALA A 346 -11.73 10.27 -6.00
N GLU A 347 -10.92 9.44 -6.64
CA GLU A 347 -9.57 9.82 -7.13
C GLU A 347 -9.62 11.05 -8.05
N ASN A 348 -10.56 11.06 -9.00
CA ASN A 348 -10.72 12.17 -9.94
C ASN A 348 -11.23 13.44 -9.28
N TRP A 349 -12.19 13.33 -8.34
CA TRP A 349 -12.73 14.47 -7.60
C TRP A 349 -11.67 15.10 -6.70
N LEU A 350 -10.92 14.28 -5.98
CA LEU A 350 -9.86 14.74 -5.09
C LEU A 350 -8.71 15.39 -5.86
N TYR A 351 -8.28 14.79 -6.98
CA TYR A 351 -7.29 15.40 -7.87
C TYR A 351 -7.74 16.80 -8.32
N GLN A 352 -8.99 16.94 -8.79
CA GLN A 352 -9.51 18.22 -9.25
C GLN A 352 -9.66 19.22 -8.11
N ALA A 353 -10.19 18.80 -6.96
CA ALA A 353 -10.36 19.66 -5.80
C ALA A 353 -9.01 20.22 -5.33
N GLU A 354 -7.97 19.38 -5.24
CA GLU A 354 -6.63 19.81 -4.87
C GLU A 354 -5.97 20.71 -5.92
N LEU A 355 -6.12 20.39 -7.21
CA LEU A 355 -5.63 21.22 -8.29
C LEU A 355 -6.22 22.63 -8.20
N TRP A 356 -7.55 22.74 -8.13
CA TRP A 356 -8.23 24.02 -8.11
C TRP A 356 -7.98 24.76 -6.80
N ALA A 357 -7.98 24.09 -5.66
CA ALA A 357 -7.66 24.72 -4.39
C ALA A 357 -6.22 25.26 -4.36
N SER A 358 -5.27 24.54 -4.95
CA SER A 358 -3.88 25.01 -5.08
C SER A 358 -3.79 26.25 -5.97
N LEU A 359 -4.47 26.24 -7.11
CA LEU A 359 -4.53 27.39 -8.02
C LEU A 359 -5.24 28.59 -7.39
N ALA A 360 -6.33 28.38 -6.66
CA ALA A 360 -7.04 29.42 -5.94
C ALA A 360 -6.15 30.05 -4.85
N ALA A 361 -5.38 29.24 -4.13
CA ALA A 361 -4.42 29.75 -3.14
C ALA A 361 -3.32 30.60 -3.77
N ILE A 362 -2.77 30.16 -4.91
CA ILE A 362 -1.68 30.87 -5.61
C ILE A 362 -2.18 32.14 -6.31
N SER A 363 -3.32 32.06 -6.99
CA SER A 363 -3.79 33.13 -7.90
C SER A 363 -4.81 34.08 -7.29
N ALA A 364 -5.66 33.60 -6.37
CA ALA A 364 -6.73 34.38 -5.74
C ALA A 364 -6.49 34.63 -4.24
N GLY A 365 -5.40 34.11 -3.67
CA GLY A 365 -5.10 34.26 -2.24
C GLY A 365 -6.06 33.52 -1.32
N ALA A 366 -6.82 32.55 -1.84
CA ALA A 366 -7.75 31.75 -1.05
C ALA A 366 -6.98 30.81 -0.08
N PRO A 367 -7.52 30.50 1.11
CA PRO A 367 -6.90 29.52 1.99
C PRO A 367 -6.96 28.11 1.37
N TYR A 368 -5.85 27.39 1.39
CA TYR A 368 -5.83 25.99 0.93
C TYR A 368 -6.50 25.08 1.98
N PRO A 369 -7.56 24.30 1.64
CA PRO A 369 -8.36 23.54 2.59
C PRO A 369 -7.70 22.20 2.95
N LYS A 370 -6.48 22.26 3.48
CA LYS A 370 -5.62 21.10 3.76
C LYS A 370 -6.32 20.01 4.58
N ALA A 371 -6.95 20.38 5.70
CA ALA A 371 -7.55 19.42 6.62
C ALA A 371 -8.72 18.66 5.97
N ALA A 372 -9.59 19.35 5.25
CA ALA A 372 -10.75 18.75 4.58
C ALA A 372 -10.32 17.79 3.46
N LEU A 373 -9.34 18.19 2.64
CA LEU A 373 -8.81 17.36 1.56
C LEU A 373 -8.06 16.14 2.10
N GLU A 374 -7.30 16.31 3.18
CA GLU A 374 -6.61 15.21 3.84
C GLU A 374 -7.59 14.19 4.43
N GLU A 375 -8.65 14.64 5.11
CA GLU A 375 -9.68 13.76 5.65
C GLU A 375 -10.36 12.97 4.52
N ALA A 376 -10.73 13.64 3.44
CA ALA A 376 -11.36 13.00 2.28
C ALA A 376 -10.42 11.98 1.62
N TRP A 377 -9.14 12.31 1.44
CA TRP A 377 -8.16 11.34 0.98
C TRP A 377 -8.05 10.15 1.93
N LYS A 378 -7.91 10.35 3.25
CA LYS A 378 -7.80 9.24 4.21
C LYS A 378 -9.01 8.30 4.13
N LYS A 379 -10.22 8.82 3.93
CA LYS A 379 -11.43 8.01 3.69
C LYS A 379 -11.32 7.19 2.39
N THR A 380 -10.89 7.82 1.29
CA THR A 380 -10.63 7.11 0.02
C THR A 380 -9.60 6.00 0.20
N LEU A 381 -8.45 6.32 0.80
CA LEU A 381 -7.36 5.37 1.01
C LEU A 381 -7.75 4.23 1.94
N PHE A 382 -8.58 4.48 2.95
CA PHE A 382 -9.09 3.44 3.84
C PHE A 382 -9.93 2.42 3.08
N ASN A 383 -10.84 2.89 2.21
CA ASN A 383 -11.66 2.01 1.38
C ASN A 383 -10.87 1.29 0.27
N GLN A 384 -9.61 1.66 0.03
CA GLN A 384 -8.68 0.96 -0.86
C GLN A 384 -8.03 -0.27 -0.20
N PHE A 385 -8.41 -0.61 1.04
CA PHE A 385 -7.96 -1.84 1.70
C PHE A 385 -8.16 -3.07 0.81
N HIS A 386 -7.23 -4.03 0.89
CA HIS A 386 -7.18 -5.19 0.00
C HIS A 386 -8.38 -6.16 0.12
N ASP A 387 -9.24 -6.03 1.13
CA ASP A 387 -10.52 -6.77 1.18
C ASP A 387 -11.77 -5.92 0.92
N ILE A 388 -11.64 -4.59 0.96
CA ILE A 388 -12.75 -3.67 0.67
C ILE A 388 -12.84 -3.43 -0.83
N LEU A 389 -11.81 -2.82 -1.45
CA LEU A 389 -11.88 -2.43 -2.86
C LEU A 389 -11.91 -3.63 -3.82
N PRO A 390 -11.15 -4.70 -3.57
CA PRO A 390 -11.27 -5.95 -4.33
C PRO A 390 -12.67 -6.55 -4.29
N GLY A 391 -13.47 -6.26 -3.26
CA GLY A 391 -14.85 -6.72 -3.12
C GLY A 391 -14.96 -8.15 -2.59
N SER A 392 -14.10 -8.50 -1.62
CA SER A 392 -14.02 -9.82 -0.95
C SER A 392 -14.59 -9.82 0.48
N SER A 393 -15.20 -8.70 0.91
CA SER A 393 -15.83 -8.54 2.23
C SER A 393 -17.33 -8.90 2.25
N ILE A 394 -17.92 -8.95 3.45
CA ILE A 394 -19.38 -9.10 3.65
C ILE A 394 -20.15 -7.84 3.23
N SER A 395 -21.45 -7.99 2.92
CA SER A 395 -22.31 -6.90 2.42
C SER A 395 -22.31 -5.64 3.29
N GLN A 396 -22.25 -5.79 4.63
CA GLN A 396 -22.28 -4.65 5.55
C GLN A 396 -21.07 -3.73 5.36
N VAL A 397 -19.90 -4.27 5.00
CA VAL A 397 -18.69 -3.48 4.77
C VAL A 397 -18.88 -2.51 3.61
N PHE A 398 -19.61 -2.90 2.57
CA PHE A 398 -19.89 -2.02 1.44
C PHE A 398 -20.96 -0.96 1.76
N VAL A 399 -21.89 -1.27 2.66
CA VAL A 399 -22.83 -0.25 3.19
C VAL A 399 -22.02 0.83 3.92
N ASP A 400 -21.08 0.43 4.76
CA ASP A 400 -20.23 1.36 5.50
C ASP A 400 -19.30 2.15 4.56
N ALA A 401 -18.71 1.49 3.55
CA ALA A 401 -17.86 2.13 2.54
C ALA A 401 -18.62 3.19 1.71
N ASN A 402 -19.91 2.96 1.42
CA ASN A 402 -20.74 3.89 0.66
C ASN A 402 -20.93 5.24 1.36
N TYR A 403 -21.03 5.26 2.70
CA TYR A 403 -21.06 6.52 3.44
C TYR A 403 -19.76 7.31 3.28
N ALA A 404 -18.61 6.62 3.33
CA ALA A 404 -17.32 7.26 3.11
C ALA A 404 -17.17 7.78 1.67
N TRP A 405 -17.73 7.10 0.66
CA TRP A 405 -17.75 7.61 -0.72
C TRP A 405 -18.58 8.88 -0.87
N GLU A 406 -19.76 8.93 -0.25
CA GLU A 406 -20.62 10.11 -0.24
C GLU A 406 -19.95 11.30 0.45
N ASP A 407 -19.32 11.06 1.60
CA ASP A 407 -18.54 12.08 2.31
C ASP A 407 -17.42 12.66 1.43
N VAL A 408 -16.67 11.80 0.74
CA VAL A 408 -15.58 12.22 -0.16
C VAL A 408 -16.12 13.03 -1.33
N GLN A 409 -17.24 12.60 -1.93
CA GLN A 409 -17.90 13.32 -3.00
C GLN A 409 -18.29 14.73 -2.56
N ASN A 410 -18.99 14.84 -1.43
CA ASN A 410 -19.48 16.10 -0.90
C ASN A 410 -18.33 17.03 -0.54
N ALA A 411 -17.32 16.54 0.18
CA ALA A 411 -16.14 17.32 0.54
C ALA A 411 -15.40 17.83 -0.71
N SER A 412 -15.12 16.94 -1.66
CA SER A 412 -14.39 17.30 -2.89
C SER A 412 -15.18 18.29 -3.75
N PHE A 413 -16.51 18.11 -3.86
CA PHE A 413 -17.37 19.03 -4.59
C PHE A 413 -17.37 20.42 -3.96
N HIS A 414 -17.57 20.51 -2.64
CA HIS A 414 -17.58 21.78 -1.91
C HIS A 414 -16.23 22.50 -2.06
N GLN A 415 -15.12 21.82 -1.77
CA GLN A 415 -13.79 22.43 -1.87
C GLN A 415 -13.45 22.84 -3.31
N GLY A 416 -13.82 22.01 -4.29
CA GLY A 416 -13.60 22.30 -5.72
C GLY A 416 -14.40 23.52 -6.18
N ILE A 417 -15.69 23.61 -5.85
CA ILE A 417 -16.54 24.74 -6.22
C ILE A 417 -16.09 26.04 -5.55
N ASP A 418 -15.75 26.00 -4.26
CA ASP A 418 -15.25 27.18 -3.56
C ASP A 418 -13.94 27.70 -4.20
N ALA A 419 -13.03 26.80 -4.57
CA ALA A 419 -11.80 27.15 -5.26
C ALA A 419 -12.05 27.72 -6.67
N LEU A 420 -12.92 27.08 -7.45
CA LEU A 420 -13.30 27.57 -8.79
C LEU A 420 -13.98 28.94 -8.72
N ASN A 421 -14.85 29.15 -7.73
CA ASN A 421 -15.46 30.45 -7.48
C ASN A 421 -14.41 31.49 -7.14
N ALA A 422 -13.47 31.20 -6.23
CA ALA A 422 -12.39 32.13 -5.89
C ALA A 422 -11.56 32.53 -7.12
N ILE A 423 -11.21 31.57 -7.98
CA ILE A 423 -10.52 31.83 -9.24
C ILE A 423 -11.38 32.69 -10.16
N ALA A 424 -12.66 32.35 -10.34
CA ALA A 424 -13.58 33.06 -11.23
C ALA A 424 -13.77 34.53 -10.83
N HIS A 425 -13.81 34.85 -9.53
CA HIS A 425 -13.91 36.24 -9.04
C HIS A 425 -12.69 37.09 -9.37
N CYS A 426 -11.53 36.48 -9.63
CA CYS A 426 -10.31 37.17 -10.04
C CYS A 426 -10.19 37.35 -11.57
N ILE A 427 -11.13 36.80 -12.35
CA ILE A 427 -11.09 36.90 -13.81
C ILE A 427 -11.58 38.29 -14.24
N ASN A 428 -10.66 39.09 -14.79
CA ASN A 428 -10.99 40.34 -15.46
C ASN A 428 -11.56 40.06 -16.86
N ALA A 429 -12.86 39.79 -16.94
CA ALA A 429 -13.56 39.63 -18.21
C ALA A 429 -13.90 41.00 -18.85
N PRO A 430 -13.91 41.11 -20.20
CA PRO A 430 -14.44 42.29 -20.86
C PRO A 430 -15.94 42.48 -20.54
N PRO A 431 -16.49 43.70 -20.71
CA PRO A 431 -17.93 43.93 -20.58
C PRO A 431 -18.71 42.93 -21.43
N PRO A 432 -19.84 42.40 -20.92
CA PRO A 432 -20.59 41.41 -21.66
C PRO A 432 -21.08 41.97 -23.01
N PRO A 433 -21.10 41.15 -24.08
CA PRO A 433 -21.57 41.57 -25.40
C PRO A 433 -23.05 41.98 -25.42
N ARG A 434 -23.86 41.59 -24.43
CA ARG A 434 -25.23 42.07 -24.20
C ARG A 434 -25.48 42.40 -22.72
N PRO A 435 -26.38 43.34 -22.37
CA PRO A 435 -26.62 43.76 -20.99
C PRO A 435 -27.12 42.66 -20.04
N ASP A 436 -27.81 41.65 -20.57
CA ASP A 436 -28.41 40.50 -19.87
C ASP A 436 -27.50 39.26 -19.85
N ALA A 437 -26.30 39.37 -20.41
CA ALA A 437 -25.38 38.24 -20.50
C ALA A 437 -24.78 37.85 -19.15
N ARG A 438 -24.55 36.54 -18.97
CA ARG A 438 -23.86 35.96 -17.84
C ARG A 438 -22.55 35.34 -18.28
N LEU A 439 -21.49 35.54 -17.51
CA LEU A 439 -20.21 34.90 -17.78
C LEU A 439 -20.30 33.40 -17.47
N LEU A 440 -19.87 32.57 -18.43
CA LEU A 440 -19.72 31.13 -18.28
C LEU A 440 -18.24 30.77 -18.39
N VAL A 441 -17.67 30.30 -17.29
CA VAL A 441 -16.26 29.89 -17.25
C VAL A 441 -16.16 28.37 -17.34
N VAL A 442 -15.37 27.87 -18.28
CA VAL A 442 -15.09 26.45 -18.46
C VAL A 442 -13.64 26.17 -18.06
N PHE A 443 -13.48 25.29 -17.08
CA PHE A 443 -12.17 24.90 -16.56
C PHE A 443 -11.77 23.52 -17.10
N ASN A 444 -10.51 23.38 -17.53
CA ASN A 444 -9.91 22.11 -17.92
C ASN A 444 -8.87 21.70 -16.87
N ALA A 445 -9.13 20.60 -16.16
CA ALA A 445 -8.24 20.06 -15.14
C ALA A 445 -7.08 19.21 -15.69
N LEU A 446 -7.03 18.98 -17.00
CA LEU A 446 -5.99 18.19 -17.66
C LEU A 446 -4.80 19.07 -18.06
N GLY A 447 -3.60 18.51 -18.02
CA GLY A 447 -2.37 19.19 -18.45
C GLY A 447 -2.21 19.35 -19.98
N TRP A 448 -3.26 19.12 -20.76
CA TRP A 448 -3.25 19.21 -22.22
C TRP A 448 -4.57 19.74 -22.76
N GLU A 449 -4.54 20.22 -24.00
CA GLU A 449 -5.69 20.74 -24.71
C GLU A 449 -6.77 19.66 -24.93
N ARG A 450 -8.02 19.98 -24.61
CA ARG A 450 -9.16 19.08 -24.79
C ARG A 450 -10.31 19.75 -25.53
N THR A 451 -10.96 18.97 -26.40
CA THR A 451 -12.27 19.28 -26.99
C THR A 451 -13.30 18.31 -26.44
N GLU A 452 -14.38 18.81 -25.84
CA GLU A 452 -15.44 17.97 -25.25
C GLU A 452 -16.81 18.64 -25.35
N VAL A 453 -17.88 17.84 -25.37
CA VAL A 453 -19.25 18.36 -25.24
C VAL A 453 -19.52 18.70 -23.77
N ALA A 454 -19.59 19.99 -23.47
CA ALA A 454 -19.94 20.50 -22.15
C ALA A 454 -21.47 20.63 -22.02
N ARG A 455 -21.98 20.40 -20.81
CA ARG A 455 -23.41 20.55 -20.48
C ARG A 455 -23.59 21.60 -19.40
N VAL A 456 -24.59 22.46 -19.57
CA VAL A 456 -25.03 23.42 -18.56
C VAL A 456 -26.48 23.10 -18.22
N ASN A 457 -26.74 22.90 -16.94
CA ASN A 457 -28.05 22.53 -16.43
C ASN A 457 -28.68 23.75 -15.72
N PHE A 458 -29.93 24.06 -16.08
CA PHE A 458 -30.69 25.18 -15.51
C PHE A 458 -31.88 24.72 -14.65
N LEU A 459 -32.00 23.42 -14.34
CA LEU A 459 -33.20 22.82 -13.72
C LEU A 459 -33.57 23.46 -12.38
N ASP A 460 -32.56 23.78 -11.56
CA ASP A 460 -32.73 24.41 -10.23
C ASP A 460 -32.50 25.92 -10.25
N SER A 461 -32.48 26.51 -11.43
CA SER A 461 -32.25 27.93 -11.64
C SER A 461 -33.57 28.67 -11.83
N PRO A 462 -33.70 29.94 -11.36
CA PRO A 462 -34.86 30.78 -11.69
C PRO A 462 -35.05 30.98 -13.21
N TYR A 463 -34.07 30.59 -14.03
CA TYR A 463 -34.05 30.74 -15.48
C TYR A 463 -34.41 29.47 -16.28
N LYS A 464 -34.95 28.44 -15.64
CA LYS A 464 -35.29 27.14 -16.28
C LYS A 464 -36.27 27.21 -17.47
N HIS A 465 -36.98 28.33 -17.63
CA HIS A 465 -37.95 28.58 -18.71
C HIS A 465 -37.43 29.50 -19.81
N GLN A 466 -36.16 29.91 -19.75
CA GLN A 466 -35.54 30.80 -20.73
C GLN A 466 -34.83 30.00 -21.83
N CYS A 467 -34.82 30.54 -23.05
CA CYS A 467 -34.00 30.03 -24.13
C CYS A 467 -32.65 30.75 -24.10
N TRP A 468 -31.56 29.99 -24.15
CA TRP A 468 -30.21 30.53 -24.01
C TRP A 468 -29.43 30.43 -25.33
N GLU A 469 -28.64 31.45 -25.65
CA GLU A 469 -27.56 31.37 -26.64
C GLU A 469 -26.21 31.35 -25.92
N ILE A 470 -25.20 30.68 -26.49
CA ILE A 470 -23.81 30.79 -26.01
C ILE A 470 -23.01 31.52 -27.06
N CYS A 471 -22.21 32.48 -26.64
CA CYS A 471 -21.25 33.16 -27.49
C CYS A 471 -19.86 33.20 -26.83
N ASP A 472 -18.83 33.44 -27.63
CA ASP A 472 -17.51 33.76 -27.08
C ASP A 472 -17.44 35.21 -26.56
N LEU A 473 -16.30 35.61 -26.01
CA LEU A 473 -16.09 36.99 -25.53
C LEU A 473 -16.15 38.05 -26.64
N ALA A 474 -16.04 37.67 -27.91
CA ALA A 474 -16.22 38.56 -29.07
C ALA A 474 -17.68 38.62 -29.55
N GLY A 475 -18.60 37.92 -28.88
CA GLY A 475 -20.01 37.85 -29.23
C GLY A 475 -20.31 36.90 -30.40
N GLN A 476 -19.35 36.09 -30.84
CA GLN A 476 -19.59 35.09 -31.89
C GLN A 476 -20.33 33.88 -31.31
N PRO A 477 -21.41 33.41 -31.97
CA PRO A 477 -22.19 32.30 -31.46
C PRO A 477 -21.38 31.00 -31.42
N VAL A 478 -21.48 30.28 -30.32
CA VAL A 478 -20.98 28.91 -30.15
C VAL A 478 -22.13 27.97 -30.43
N PHE A 479 -21.87 26.91 -31.20
CA PHE A 479 -22.89 25.92 -31.52
C PHE A 479 -23.45 25.28 -30.23
N LEU A 480 -24.77 25.38 -30.08
CA LEU A 480 -25.52 24.91 -28.92
C LEU A 480 -26.63 23.97 -29.38
N GLN A 481 -26.76 22.84 -28.69
CA GLN A 481 -27.86 21.91 -28.84
C GLN A 481 -28.69 21.91 -27.55
N HIS A 482 -29.98 22.21 -27.68
CA HIS A 482 -30.94 22.06 -26.59
C HIS A 482 -31.47 20.63 -26.53
N SER A 483 -31.55 20.07 -25.32
CA SER A 483 -32.12 18.75 -25.05
C SER A 483 -33.36 18.95 -24.20
N SER A 484 -34.55 18.77 -24.77
CA SER A 484 -35.82 18.80 -24.04
C SER A 484 -36.05 17.46 -23.35
N LYS A 485 -35.91 17.40 -22.03
CA LYS A 485 -36.70 16.47 -21.23
C LYS A 485 -37.91 17.25 -20.71
N GLU A 486 -39.05 16.58 -20.58
CA GLU A 486 -40.36 17.15 -20.20
C GLU A 486 -40.37 17.96 -18.87
N TYR A 487 -39.26 18.00 -18.14
CA TYR A 487 -39.07 18.85 -16.98
C TYR A 487 -37.69 19.56 -17.03
N GLY A 488 -37.67 20.71 -17.69
CA GLY A 488 -36.62 21.74 -17.64
C GLY A 488 -35.53 21.69 -18.72
N ALA A 489 -35.02 22.87 -19.08
CA ALA A 489 -34.11 23.04 -20.22
C ALA A 489 -32.66 22.64 -19.85
N ASP A 490 -32.18 21.53 -20.41
CA ASP A 490 -30.75 21.18 -20.47
C ASP A 490 -30.16 21.68 -21.80
N SER A 491 -29.01 22.35 -21.73
CA SER A 491 -28.31 22.86 -22.91
C SER A 491 -26.89 22.32 -22.97
N ALA A 492 -26.48 21.81 -24.13
CA ALA A 492 -25.14 21.26 -24.37
C ALA A 492 -24.42 22.01 -25.50
N PHE A 493 -23.14 22.32 -25.31
CA PHE A 493 -22.32 23.00 -26.32
C PHE A 493 -20.96 22.32 -26.46
N LEU A 494 -20.29 22.54 -27.60
CA LEU A 494 -18.95 22.04 -27.82
C LEU A 494 -17.91 23.00 -27.22
N ALA A 495 -17.21 22.54 -26.18
CA ALA A 495 -16.05 23.22 -25.61
C ALA A 495 -14.78 22.76 -26.35
N GLU A 496 -14.50 23.39 -27.50
CA GLU A 496 -13.30 23.15 -28.31
C GLU A 496 -12.01 23.71 -27.69
N LYS A 497 -10.92 22.96 -27.85
CA LYS A 497 -9.52 23.40 -27.67
C LYS A 497 -9.23 24.13 -26.34
N CYS A 498 -9.69 23.58 -25.23
CA CYS A 498 -9.43 24.14 -23.90
C CYS A 498 -8.05 23.68 -23.41
N SER A 499 -7.01 24.52 -23.46
CA SER A 499 -5.66 24.22 -22.95
C SER A 499 -5.48 24.46 -21.44
N GLY A 500 -6.49 25.05 -20.78
CA GLY A 500 -6.54 25.25 -19.32
C GLY A 500 -7.82 25.95 -18.88
N LEU A 501 -8.03 27.20 -19.31
CA LEU A 501 -9.21 27.99 -18.96
C LEU A 501 -9.85 28.54 -20.23
N ARG A 502 -11.16 28.32 -20.43
CA ARG A 502 -11.93 28.90 -21.53
C ARG A 502 -13.06 29.77 -20.97
N LEU A 503 -13.14 30.99 -21.45
CA LEU A 503 -14.19 31.94 -21.12
C LEU A 503 -15.21 31.99 -22.25
N SER A 504 -16.48 31.82 -21.90
CA SER A 504 -17.63 31.96 -22.79
C SER A 504 -18.69 32.82 -22.11
N VAL A 505 -19.67 33.31 -22.86
CA VAL A 505 -20.76 34.13 -22.36
C VAL A 505 -22.09 33.46 -22.70
N LEU A 506 -22.95 33.33 -21.70
CA LEU A 506 -24.32 32.84 -21.79
C LEU A 506 -25.27 34.04 -21.98
N LEU A 507 -26.10 34.02 -23.00
CA LEU A 507 -27.03 35.10 -23.36
C LEU A 507 -28.47 34.63 -23.22
N ASP A 508 -29.29 35.36 -22.46
CA ASP A 508 -30.74 35.14 -22.42
C ASP A 508 -31.35 35.62 -23.75
N LEU A 509 -32.31 34.88 -24.29
CA LEU A 509 -33.06 35.31 -25.47
C LEU A 509 -34.26 36.13 -25.02
N PRO A 510 -34.34 37.43 -25.35
CA PRO A 510 -35.54 38.21 -25.08
C PRO A 510 -36.71 37.62 -25.90
N HIS A 511 -37.67 37.01 -25.19
CA HIS A 511 -38.97 36.56 -25.68
C HIS A 511 -39.05 36.21 -27.17
N ARG A 512 -38.52 35.04 -27.56
CA ARG A 512 -39.05 34.38 -28.75
C ARG A 512 -40.40 33.78 -28.37
N THR A 513 -41.48 34.47 -28.77
CA THR A 513 -42.78 33.84 -28.98
C THR A 513 -42.56 32.53 -29.71
N HIS A 514 -43.15 31.44 -29.20
CA HIS A 514 -43.23 30.15 -29.86
C HIS A 514 -43.54 30.34 -31.35
N TYR A 515 -42.56 30.07 -32.20
CA TYR A 515 -42.78 29.85 -33.61
C TYR A 515 -42.39 28.42 -33.92
N GLY A 516 -43.44 27.60 -34.10
CA GLY A 516 -43.53 26.51 -35.07
C GLY A 516 -42.50 25.39 -34.98
N GLU A 517 -43.01 24.21 -34.63
CA GLU A 517 -42.50 22.92 -35.08
C GLU A 517 -41.85 22.96 -36.48
N LEU A 518 -40.67 22.35 -36.59
CA LEU A 518 -40.25 21.55 -37.75
C LEU A 518 -39.24 20.49 -37.30
#